data_AF-A0A4S0V0A6-F1
#
_entry.id   AF-A0A4S0V0A6-F1
#
_cell.length_a   1.000
_cell.length_b   1.000
_cell.length_c   1.000
_cell.angle_alpha   90.00
_cell.angle_beta   90.00
_cell.angle_gamma   90.00
#
_symmetry.space_group_name_H-M   'P 1'
#
loop_
_entity.id
_entity.type
_entity.pdbx_description
1 polymer ?
#
loop_
_entity_poly.entity_id
_entity_poly.type
_entity_poly.pdbx_seq_one_letter_code
_entity_poly.pdbx_strand_id
1 'polypeptide(L)'
;RRSSDLQAGKEWSHPSDNWLRGFVLDNRASLGTLAVFIVMMAVFLIANPTVFTTWYLYSSVLTTLPVALFVVVPLVFVVTCGEIDLSFPATMGFASWVFALVVQAGYDPFLGIVAALVTG
;
A
#
# COMPACT_ATOMS: atom_id res chain seq x y z
N ARG A 1 -15.94 65.17 30.70
CA ARG A 1 -14.57 64.83 31.17
C ARG A 1 -14.64 63.43 31.74
N ARG A 2 -13.91 62.49 31.12
CA ARG A 2 -13.35 61.30 31.76
C ARG A 2 -14.34 60.22 32.22
N SER A 3 -14.64 59.34 31.28
CA SER A 3 -14.48 57.88 31.44
C SER A 3 -14.61 57.35 30.00
N SER A 4 -13.54 57.10 29.23
CA SER A 4 -12.57 56.00 29.42
C SER A 4 -13.21 54.81 30.11
N ASP A 5 -13.06 53.63 29.51
CA ASP A 5 -13.68 52.35 29.91
C ASP A 5 -15.01 52.19 29.16
N LEU A 6 -15.06 51.58 27.98
CA LEU A 6 -14.71 50.19 27.76
C LEU A 6 -14.06 50.01 26.38
N GLN A 7 -12.73 49.91 26.38
CA GLN A 7 -12.07 49.00 25.46
C GLN A 7 -12.53 47.58 25.81
N ALA A 8 -13.34 46.96 24.97
CA ALA A 8 -13.51 45.51 24.93
C ALA A 8 -14.04 45.20 23.53
N GLY A 9 -13.14 45.05 22.57
CA GLY A 9 -12.60 43.71 22.39
C GLY A 9 -13.59 42.91 21.56
N LYS A 10 -13.81 43.34 20.32
CA LYS A 10 -14.31 42.44 19.29
C LYS A 10 -13.57 42.77 18.01
N GLU A 11 -12.28 42.47 18.04
CA GLU A 11 -11.55 42.13 16.83
C GLU A 11 -12.38 41.07 16.13
N TRP A 12 -13.07 41.47 15.07
CA TRP A 12 -13.69 40.53 14.14
C TRP A 12 -12.54 39.84 13.42
N SER A 13 -11.98 38.82 14.07
CA SER A 13 -11.01 37.92 13.46
C SER A 13 -11.70 37.28 12.25
N HIS A 14 -11.13 37.48 11.08
CA HIS A 14 -11.63 36.99 9.81
C HIS A 14 -11.85 35.46 9.87
N PRO A 15 -13.00 34.92 9.42
CA PRO A 15 -13.24 33.48 9.37
C PRO A 15 -12.35 32.67 8.42
N SER A 16 -11.25 33.22 7.88
CA SER A 16 -10.49 32.57 6.81
C SER A 16 -9.37 31.67 7.28
N ASP A 17 -9.09 31.56 8.58
CA ASP A 17 -7.77 31.07 8.95
C ASP A 17 -7.54 29.58 8.75
N ASN A 18 -8.54 28.73 8.53
CA ASN A 18 -8.24 27.33 8.22
C ASN A 18 -9.29 26.56 7.39
N TRP A 19 -9.72 27.08 6.24
CA TRP A 19 -10.45 26.24 5.27
C TRP A 19 -9.70 24.92 4.98
N LEU A 20 -8.37 24.98 4.93
CA LEU A 20 -7.49 23.82 4.82
C LEU A 20 -7.59 22.86 6.01
N ARG A 21 -7.69 23.34 7.27
CA ARG A 21 -7.88 22.41 8.40
C ARG A 21 -9.28 21.81 8.39
N GLY A 22 -10.31 22.55 7.98
CA GLY A 22 -11.65 22.00 7.75
C GLY A 22 -11.58 20.87 6.72
N PHE A 23 -11.02 21.14 5.54
CA PHE A 23 -10.83 20.16 4.49
C PHE A 23 -10.02 18.92 4.94
N VAL A 24 -8.95 19.12 5.71
CA VAL A 24 -8.11 18.02 6.24
C VAL A 24 -8.86 17.19 7.28
N LEU A 25 -9.61 17.82 8.18
CA LEU A 25 -10.39 17.13 9.20
C LEU A 25 -11.59 16.37 8.59
N ASP A 26 -12.21 16.96 7.57
CA ASP A 26 -13.33 16.36 6.84
C ASP A 26 -12.87 15.15 6.00
N ASN A 27 -11.66 15.21 5.44
CA ASN A 27 -11.07 14.15 4.60
C ASN A 27 -9.99 13.32 5.30
N ARG A 28 -9.98 13.28 6.63
CA ARG A 28 -8.90 12.63 7.41
C ARG A 28 -8.61 11.18 7.02
N ALA A 29 -9.63 10.42 6.62
CA ALA A 29 -9.49 9.03 6.21
C ALA A 29 -8.81 8.90 4.84
N SER A 30 -9.27 9.69 3.86
CA SER A 30 -8.70 9.72 2.50
C SER A 30 -7.28 10.28 2.50
N LEU A 31 -7.01 11.32 3.30
CA LEU A 31 -5.67 11.85 3.48
C LEU A 31 -4.77 10.87 4.23
N GLY A 32 -5.31 10.11 5.18
CA GLY A 32 -4.59 9.04 5.87
C GLY A 32 -4.14 7.94 4.90
N THR A 33 -5.04 7.44 4.05
CA THR A 33 -4.68 6.42 3.05
C THR A 33 -3.72 6.96 1.99
N LEU A 34 -3.92 8.20 1.53
CA LEU A 34 -2.99 8.87 0.62
C LEU A 34 -1.60 9.04 1.25
N ALA A 35 -1.53 9.43 2.52
CA ALA A 35 -0.27 9.59 3.23
C ALA A 35 0.46 8.24 3.36
N VAL A 36 -0.25 7.17 3.76
CA VAL A 36 0.32 5.82 3.81
C VAL A 36 0.81 5.38 2.43
N PHE A 37 0.04 5.65 1.38
CA PHE A 37 0.43 5.36 0.00
C PHE A 37 1.73 6.09 -0.39
N ILE A 38 1.83 7.40 -0.13
CA ILE A 38 3.03 8.19 -0.43
C ILE A 38 4.24 7.68 0.35
N VAL A 39 4.07 7.40 1.65
CA VAL A 39 5.16 6.88 2.49
C VAL A 39 5.65 5.53 1.98
N MET A 40 4.73 4.60 1.70
CA MET A 40 5.08 3.30 1.16
C MET A 40 5.78 3.42 -0.20
N MET A 41 5.26 4.27 -1.09
CA MET A 41 5.86 4.51 -2.40
C MET A 41 7.27 5.09 -2.28
N ALA A 42 7.48 6.04 -1.35
CA ALA A 42 8.79 6.61 -1.09
C ALA A 42 9.79 5.55 -0.59
N VAL A 43 9.37 4.67 0.32
CA VAL A 43 10.21 3.57 0.82
C VAL A 43 10.66 2.66 -0.32
N PHE A 44 9.75 2.25 -1.20
CA PHE A 44 10.08 1.39 -2.35
C PHE A 44 10.96 2.09 -3.38
N LEU A 45 10.69 3.37 -3.66
CA LEU A 45 11.49 4.17 -4.59
C LEU A 45 12.93 4.34 -4.09
N ILE A 46 13.13 4.53 -2.77
CA ILE A 46 14.46 4.61 -2.16
C ILE A 46 15.15 3.23 -2.17
N ALA A 47 14.41 2.15 -1.88
CA ALA A 47 14.97 0.81 -1.81
C ALA A 47 15.46 0.27 -3.17
N ASN A 48 14.77 0.58 -4.27
CA ASN A 48 15.18 0.17 -5.62
C ASN A 48 14.69 1.17 -6.70
N PRO A 49 15.39 2.30 -6.90
CA PRO A 49 14.91 3.37 -7.76
C PRO A 49 14.84 2.97 -9.22
N THR A 50 15.76 2.14 -9.70
CA THR A 50 15.83 1.70 -11.09
C THR A 50 14.60 0.90 -11.50
N VAL A 51 14.08 0.06 -10.61
CA VAL A 51 12.91 -0.79 -10.86
C VAL A 51 11.62 0.03 -10.84
N PHE A 52 11.45 0.89 -9.82
CA PHE A 52 10.22 1.68 -9.64
C PHE A 52 10.11 2.91 -10.54
N THR A 53 11.18 3.34 -11.21
CA THR A 53 11.12 4.43 -12.20
C THR A 53 10.96 3.96 -13.64
N THR A 54 11.16 2.67 -13.91
CA THR A 54 11.14 2.13 -15.28
C THR A 54 9.72 1.76 -15.71
N TRP A 55 9.35 2.14 -16.94
CA TRP A 55 8.02 1.85 -17.52
C TRP A 55 7.69 0.35 -17.59
N TYR A 56 8.70 -0.50 -17.75
CA TYR A 56 8.56 -1.95 -17.89
C TYR A 56 7.83 -2.61 -16.70
N LEU A 57 8.09 -2.15 -15.47
CA LEU A 57 7.38 -2.64 -14.29
C LEU A 57 5.90 -2.32 -14.40
N TYR A 58 5.56 -1.07 -14.72
CA TYR A 58 4.19 -0.61 -14.85
C TYR A 58 3.45 -1.34 -15.97
N SER A 59 4.06 -1.54 -17.13
CA SER A 59 3.43 -2.30 -18.22
C SER A 59 3.20 -3.77 -17.84
N SER A 60 4.16 -4.39 -17.15
CA SER A 60 4.03 -5.78 -16.70
C SER A 60 2.90 -5.94 -15.67
N VAL A 61 2.84 -5.04 -14.69
CA VAL A 61 1.82 -5.02 -13.65
C VAL A 61 0.44 -4.73 -14.24
N LEU A 62 0.31 -3.70 -15.09
CA LEU A 62 -0.96 -3.34 -15.71
C LEU A 62 -1.47 -4.37 -16.72
N THR A 63 -0.60 -5.24 -17.25
CA THR A 63 -1.02 -6.35 -18.13
C THR A 63 -1.45 -7.58 -17.34
N THR A 64 -0.78 -7.88 -16.23
CA THR A 64 -1.04 -9.08 -15.43
C THR A 64 -2.18 -8.90 -14.42
N LEU A 65 -2.31 -7.72 -13.81
CA LEU A 65 -3.33 -7.45 -12.80
C LEU A 65 -4.77 -7.61 -13.30
N PRO A 66 -5.18 -7.11 -14.47
CA PRO A 66 -6.56 -7.27 -14.94
C PRO A 66 -6.94 -8.74 -15.05
N VAL A 67 -6.04 -9.57 -15.60
CA VAL A 67 -6.25 -11.01 -15.73
C VAL A 67 -6.45 -11.65 -14.35
N ALA A 68 -5.59 -11.32 -13.38
CA ALA A 68 -5.73 -11.81 -12.01
C ALA A 68 -7.05 -11.36 -11.37
N LEU A 69 -7.45 -10.10 -11.52
CA LEU A 69 -8.70 -9.57 -10.97
C LEU A 69 -9.93 -10.30 -11.54
N PHE A 70 -9.96 -10.57 -12.84
CA PHE A 70 -11.04 -11.32 -13.47
C PHE A 70 -11.15 -12.76 -12.94
N VAL A 71 -10.02 -13.40 -12.59
CA VAL A 71 -9.99 -14.75 -12.02
C VAL A 71 -10.35 -14.76 -10.53
N VAL A 72 -9.95 -13.74 -9.78
CA VAL A 72 -10.21 -13.65 -8.33
C VAL A 72 -11.71 -13.52 -8.04
N VAL A 73 -12.47 -12.78 -8.85
CA VAL A 73 -13.92 -12.59 -8.66
C VAL A 73 -14.69 -13.93 -8.56
N PRO A 74 -14.59 -14.87 -9.52
CA PRO A 74 -15.22 -16.18 -9.37
C PRO A 74 -14.54 -17.05 -8.29
N LEU A 75 -13.22 -16.93 -8.11
CA LEU A 75 -12.48 -17.74 -7.13
C LEU A 75 -12.94 -17.49 -5.69
N VAL A 76 -13.36 -16.28 -5.33
CA VAL A 76 -13.93 -15.99 -4.00
C VAL A 76 -15.18 -16.84 -3.73
N PHE A 77 -16.06 -17.06 -4.72
CA PHE A 77 -17.23 -17.93 -4.54
C PHE A 77 -16.81 -19.40 -4.35
N VAL A 78 -15.84 -19.87 -5.13
CA VAL A 78 -15.36 -21.26 -5.03
C VAL A 78 -14.71 -21.54 -3.68
N VAL A 79 -13.89 -20.60 -3.19
CA VAL A 79 -13.22 -20.70 -1.88
C VAL A 79 -14.22 -20.60 -0.74
N THR A 80 -15.21 -19.72 -0.81
CA THR A 80 -16.25 -19.57 0.24
C THR A 80 -17.23 -20.74 0.28
N CYS A 81 -17.47 -21.41 -0.85
CA CYS A 81 -18.21 -22.68 -0.91
C CYS A 81 -17.42 -23.87 -0.33
N GLY A 82 -16.12 -23.71 -0.06
CA GLY A 82 -15.26 -24.77 0.47
C GLY A 82 -14.78 -25.78 -0.57
N GLU A 83 -14.96 -25.49 -1.87
CA GLU A 83 -14.49 -26.34 -2.97
C GLU A 83 -12.97 -26.27 -3.15
N ILE A 84 -12.34 -25.16 -2.72
CA ILE A 84 -10.88 -24.94 -2.76
C ILE A 84 -10.39 -24.50 -1.38
N ASP A 85 -9.31 -25.12 -0.90
CA ASP A 85 -8.60 -24.70 0.29
C ASP A 85 -7.62 -23.55 -0.02
N LEU A 86 -7.67 -22.51 0.82
CA LEU A 86 -6.78 -21.35 0.79
C LEU A 86 -5.35 -21.68 1.23
N SER A 87 -5.15 -22.79 1.94
CA SER A 87 -3.83 -23.23 2.41
C SER A 87 -2.87 -23.55 1.25
N PHE A 88 -3.38 -24.04 0.12
CA PHE A 88 -2.57 -24.41 -1.05
C PHE A 88 -1.87 -23.20 -1.70
N PRO A 89 -2.59 -22.17 -2.18
CA PRO A 89 -1.93 -20.98 -2.73
C PRO A 89 -1.10 -20.22 -1.69
N ALA A 90 -1.48 -20.26 -0.41
CA ALA A 90 -0.68 -19.65 0.66
C ALA A 90 0.70 -20.32 0.83
N THR A 91 0.73 -21.66 0.87
CA THR A 91 1.97 -22.45 0.99
C THR A 91 2.85 -22.29 -0.24
N MET A 92 2.25 -22.29 -1.44
CA MET A 92 2.96 -22.04 -2.70
C MET A 92 3.65 -20.67 -2.70
N GLY A 93 2.95 -19.61 -2.26
CA GLY A 93 3.51 -18.26 -2.17
C GLY A 93 4.67 -18.18 -1.19
N PHE A 94 4.55 -18.82 -0.02
CA PHE A 94 5.61 -18.87 0.98
C PHE A 94 6.86 -19.61 0.47
N ALA A 95 6.69 -20.79 -0.13
CA ALA A 95 7.79 -21.56 -0.73
C ALA A 95 8.50 -20.77 -1.86
N SER A 96 7.74 -20.07 -2.69
CA SER A 96 8.27 -19.21 -3.76
C SER A 96 9.08 -18.02 -3.19
N TRP A 97 8.64 -17.45 -2.07
CA TRP A 97 9.38 -16.39 -1.40
C TRP A 97 10.69 -16.90 -0.80
N VAL A 98 10.69 -18.07 -0.16
CA VAL A 98 11.90 -18.72 0.36
C VAL A 98 12.89 -19.01 -0.77
N PHE A 99 12.42 -19.55 -1.90
CA PHE A 99 13.23 -19.73 -3.11
C PHE A 99 13.90 -18.42 -3.54
N ALA A 100 13.10 -17.35 -3.66
CA ALA A 100 13.59 -16.04 -4.09
C ALA A 100 14.66 -15.49 -3.14
N LEU A 101 14.50 -15.65 -1.83
CA LEU A 101 15.49 -15.24 -0.83
C LEU A 101 16.81 -16.00 -0.96
N VAL A 102 16.77 -17.31 -1.16
CA VAL A 102 17.98 -18.13 -1.31
C VAL A 102 18.76 -17.75 -2.57
N VAL A 103 18.06 -17.57 -3.69
CA VAL A 103 18.69 -17.14 -4.95
C VAL A 103 19.20 -15.70 -4.85
N GLN A 104 18.45 -14.80 -4.19
CA GLN A 104 18.88 -13.42 -3.95
C GLN A 104 20.14 -13.35 -3.08
N ALA A 105 20.31 -14.27 -2.14
CA ALA A 105 21.51 -14.38 -1.32
C ALA A 105 22.75 -14.91 -2.07
N GLY A 106 22.61 -15.27 -3.35
CA GLY A 106 23.71 -15.72 -4.21
C GLY A 106 23.98 -17.23 -4.16
N TYR A 107 23.09 -18.01 -3.56
CA TYR A 107 23.18 -19.47 -3.60
C TYR A 107 22.69 -20.04 -4.93
N ASP A 108 23.08 -21.28 -5.20
CA ASP A 108 22.65 -22.01 -6.39
C ASP A 108 21.11 -22.19 -6.42
N PRO A 109 20.43 -21.96 -7.56
CA PRO A 109 19.00 -22.20 -7.73
C PRO A 109 18.53 -23.61 -7.29
N PHE A 110 19.36 -24.65 -7.44
CA PHE A 110 19.04 -26.00 -6.96
C PHE A 110 18.88 -26.04 -5.44
N LEU A 111 19.70 -25.28 -4.70
CA LEU A 111 19.57 -25.15 -3.26
C LEU A 111 18.29 -24.38 -2.89
N GLY A 112 17.94 -23.37 -3.69
CA GLY A 112 16.67 -22.65 -3.54
C GLY A 112 15.45 -23.56 -3.71
N ILE A 113 15.48 -24.49 -4.67
CA ILE A 113 14.41 -25.48 -4.87
C ILE A 113 14.28 -26.38 -3.64
N VAL A 114 15.39 -26.89 -3.12
CA VAL A 114 15.38 -27.73 -1.91
C VAL A 114 14.82 -26.95 -0.72
N ALA A 115 15.23 -25.70 -0.54
CA ALA A 115 14.71 -24.85 0.53
C ALA A 115 13.20 -24.62 0.41
N ALA A 116 12.71 -24.33 -0.80
CA ALA A 116 11.29 -24.14 -1.06
C ALA A 116 10.46 -25.38 -0.70
N LEU A 117 10.92 -26.58 -1.09
CA LEU A 117 10.28 -27.87 -0.81
C LEU A 117 10.28 -28.26 0.68
N VAL A 118 11.22 -27.74 1.47
CA VAL A 118 11.24 -27.97 2.92
C VAL A 118 10.26 -27.04 3.63
N THR A 119 10.04 -25.84 3.08
CA THR A 119 9.19 -24.80 3.69
C THR A 119 7.71 -24.86 3.32
N GLY A 120 7.33 -25.66 2.32
CA GLY A 120 5.95 -25.84 1.90
C GLY A 120 5.70 -27.23 1.35
#